data_AF-A0A3B6T874-F1
#
_entry.id   AF-A0A3B6T874-F1
#
_cell.length_a   1.000
_cell.length_b   1.000
_cell.length_c   1.000
_cell.angle_alpha   90.00
_cell.angle_beta   90.00
_cell.angle_gamma   90.00
#
_symmetry.space_group_name_H-M   'P 1'
#
loop_
_entity.id
_entity.type
_entity.pdbx_description
1 polymer ?
#
loop_
_entity_poly.entity_id
_entity_poly.type
_entity_poly.pdbx_seq_one_letter_code
_entity_poly.pdbx_strand_id
1 'polypeptide(L)'
;MSISPDAPSRGGAACLRQNMTEDDETNIRPSDSNSTILRDIEYRSSDRCMDISNPVYRFDLTPYESVFRDGFKGRFEMNTPNSIYCNLELYLHHGVMPATITRRPDNYIFFSTTLSRSWFPNVRQARIYRYEIYAPGGIWLAQTFRQCETSPDVSLYEDEVAFLVGIAPQYIRSAQAFRLIPGRNGGLGKRLEDVLYINRNFNPQSHPPRDIPIMHPIMEYIDYNNQTRPLRIQYVPEEIESMWPYRRSLGTTNDVPIEYYAEGVAHIASYIDSAFRSTYWNEVYIFIKEKYVLVNYAPGSTNDRILNGPHYIGDSFPFLVGTAFAEYGIDASFGSHSSVEAIIFSGNLCARINFAPKTTGGYIVEGITTIRQMFPFFRGTVFEKGIDAAFESTVTGEAYLFKGSNYALINYYKKELIAITPIAVGFQCLRDSEFEGDIGAAFASHICKEAYLFKGNRYILLHFTPGENKDYIVDGPKDIVPGNWPSLDGVLPCRNIGLDVIGFPHGNPLPEASNHGNPMLDASPHGNLVPAEHVPDESVIRSIHGCMSFLFPHLFN
;
A
#
# COMPACT_ATOMS: atom_id res chain seq x y z
N MET A 1 -16.02 -19.45 -7.93
CA MET A 1 -14.58 -19.67 -7.72
C MET A 1 -13.94 -18.37 -7.27
N SER A 2 -12.89 -18.46 -6.45
CA SER A 2 -12.00 -17.32 -6.15
C SER A 2 -11.01 -17.18 -7.28
N ILE A 3 -10.91 -15.96 -7.80
CA ILE A 3 -9.77 -15.55 -8.59
C ILE A 3 -8.50 -15.81 -7.77
N SER A 4 -7.59 -16.62 -8.32
CA SER A 4 -6.28 -16.86 -7.71
C SER A 4 -5.60 -15.53 -7.39
N PRO A 5 -4.90 -15.41 -6.25
CA PRO A 5 -4.17 -14.19 -5.92
C PRO A 5 -3.32 -13.63 -7.06
N ASP A 6 -2.79 -14.52 -7.88
CA ASP A 6 -1.84 -14.20 -8.93
C ASP A 6 -2.46 -14.17 -10.33
N ALA A 7 -3.79 -14.31 -10.42
CA ALA A 7 -4.46 -14.30 -11.71
C ALA A 7 -4.60 -12.86 -12.25
N PRO A 8 -4.31 -12.63 -13.54
CA PRO A 8 -4.55 -11.34 -14.19
C PRO A 8 -6.00 -10.85 -14.07
N SER A 9 -6.97 -11.76 -13.94
CA SER A 9 -8.38 -11.43 -13.70
C SER A 9 -8.60 -10.69 -12.37
N ARG A 10 -7.63 -10.71 -11.44
CA ARG A 10 -7.69 -9.96 -10.17
C ARG A 10 -7.74 -8.45 -10.41
N GLY A 11 -7.22 -7.96 -11.54
CA GLY A 11 -7.30 -6.56 -11.95
C GLY A 11 -8.72 -6.04 -12.25
N GLY A 12 -9.63 -6.93 -12.69
CA GLY A 12 -11.05 -6.61 -12.92
C GLY A 12 -11.98 -7.11 -11.82
N ALA A 13 -11.48 -7.87 -10.84
CA ALA A 13 -12.27 -8.52 -9.79
C ALA A 13 -13.08 -7.54 -8.94
N ALA A 14 -12.63 -6.29 -8.82
CA ALA A 14 -13.34 -5.26 -8.07
C ALA A 14 -14.75 -5.00 -8.62
N CYS A 15 -15.00 -5.18 -9.92
CA CYS A 15 -16.33 -4.93 -10.50
C CYS A 15 -17.31 -6.09 -10.32
N LEU A 16 -16.83 -7.27 -9.93
CA LEU A 16 -17.63 -8.48 -9.81
C LEU A 16 -18.21 -8.68 -8.41
N ARG A 17 -19.43 -9.23 -8.40
CA ARG A 17 -20.05 -9.73 -7.17
C ARG A 17 -19.53 -11.13 -6.87
N GLN A 18 -19.30 -11.42 -5.59
CA GLN A 18 -18.94 -12.77 -5.15
C GLN A 18 -20.17 -13.49 -4.58
N ASN A 19 -20.33 -14.81 -4.78
CA ASN A 19 -19.39 -15.74 -5.40
C ASN A 19 -19.47 -15.75 -6.93
N MET A 20 -18.33 -15.52 -7.59
CA MET A 20 -18.23 -15.55 -9.04
C MET A 20 -18.47 -16.96 -9.60
N THR A 21 -19.11 -17.03 -10.76
CA THR A 21 -19.22 -18.24 -11.58
C THR A 21 -17.94 -18.47 -12.41
N GLU A 22 -17.80 -19.68 -12.96
CA GLU A 22 -16.73 -20.03 -13.92
C GLU A 22 -16.80 -19.14 -15.18
N ASP A 23 -18.03 -18.76 -15.56
CA ASP A 23 -18.31 -17.84 -16.67
C ASP A 23 -17.87 -16.40 -16.34
N ASP A 24 -18.05 -15.92 -15.11
CA ASP A 24 -17.59 -14.60 -14.70
C ASP A 24 -16.05 -14.48 -14.77
N GLU A 25 -15.32 -15.56 -14.44
CA GLU A 25 -13.85 -15.58 -14.55
C GLU A 25 -13.38 -15.55 -16.00
N THR A 26 -14.01 -16.33 -16.89
CA THR A 26 -13.64 -16.36 -18.31
C THR A 26 -13.93 -15.05 -19.03
N ASN A 27 -14.97 -14.32 -18.60
CA ASN A 27 -15.32 -13.00 -19.16
C ASN A 27 -14.37 -11.87 -18.71
N ILE A 28 -13.64 -12.03 -17.60
CA ILE A 28 -12.65 -11.04 -17.11
C ILE A 28 -11.22 -11.42 -17.46
N ARG A 29 -10.94 -12.66 -17.87
CA ARG A 29 -9.62 -13.02 -18.40
C ARG A 29 -9.28 -12.09 -19.57
N PRO A 30 -8.21 -11.28 -19.47
CA PRO A 30 -7.64 -10.69 -20.68
C PRO A 30 -7.38 -11.86 -21.62
N SER A 31 -7.88 -11.82 -22.85
CA SER A 31 -7.44 -12.78 -23.86
C SER A 31 -5.92 -12.72 -23.88
N ASP A 32 -5.23 -13.87 -23.81
CA ASP A 32 -3.77 -14.01 -24.01
C ASP A 32 -3.39 -13.61 -25.45
N SER A 33 -3.67 -12.38 -25.80
CA SER A 33 -3.24 -11.75 -27.03
C SER A 33 -1.88 -11.15 -26.75
N ASN A 34 -0.92 -11.48 -27.62
CA ASN A 34 0.47 -11.06 -27.67
C ASN A 34 0.75 -9.53 -27.66
N SER A 35 -0.09 -8.70 -27.05
CA SER A 35 0.20 -7.30 -26.80
C SER A 35 1.16 -7.22 -25.62
N THR A 36 2.39 -6.78 -25.88
CA THR A 36 3.42 -6.50 -24.88
C THR A 36 2.98 -5.49 -23.82
N ILE A 37 1.97 -4.65 -24.11
CA ILE A 37 1.51 -3.54 -23.25
C ILE A 37 0.79 -4.02 -21.96
N LEU A 38 0.15 -5.19 -21.96
CA LEU A 38 -0.51 -5.73 -20.76
C LEU A 38 0.45 -6.48 -19.80
N ARG A 39 1.68 -6.78 -20.24
CA ARG A 39 2.67 -7.49 -19.41
C ARG A 39 3.35 -6.60 -18.36
N ASP A 40 3.24 -5.29 -18.52
CA ASP A 40 3.94 -4.29 -17.71
C ASP A 40 3.03 -3.57 -16.70
N ILE A 41 1.77 -4.03 -16.55
CA ILE A 41 0.86 -3.48 -15.52
C ILE A 41 1.27 -3.98 -14.14
N GLU A 42 1.55 -3.04 -13.25
CA GLU A 42 1.83 -3.32 -11.84
C GLU A 42 0.54 -3.22 -11.03
N TYR A 43 0.10 -4.35 -10.47
CA TYR A 43 -1.04 -4.40 -9.56
C TYR A 43 -0.57 -4.29 -8.10
N ARG A 44 -1.46 -3.86 -7.20
CA ARG A 44 -1.21 -3.94 -5.75
C ARG A 44 -0.91 -5.39 -5.35
N SER A 45 0.05 -5.54 -4.41
CA SER A 45 0.44 -6.88 -3.95
C SER A 45 -0.75 -7.62 -3.36
N SER A 46 -0.94 -8.80 -3.91
CA SER A 46 -2.05 -9.67 -3.61
C SER A 46 -1.64 -10.76 -2.59
N ASP A 47 -0.34 -10.79 -2.27
CA ASP A 47 0.27 -11.65 -1.26
C ASP A 47 -0.37 -11.43 0.09
N ARG A 48 -0.64 -12.53 0.81
CA ARG A 48 -1.41 -12.54 2.07
C ARG A 48 -2.73 -11.74 2.01
N CYS A 49 -3.31 -11.56 0.81
CA CYS A 49 -4.50 -10.73 0.57
C CYS A 49 -4.33 -9.24 0.91
N MET A 50 -3.13 -8.68 0.82
CA MET A 50 -2.86 -7.28 1.16
C MET A 50 -3.64 -6.27 0.30
N ASP A 51 -3.85 -6.56 -0.99
CA ASP A 51 -4.66 -5.76 -1.91
C ASP A 51 -6.11 -5.55 -1.45
N ILE A 52 -6.69 -6.52 -0.75
CA ILE A 52 -8.06 -6.46 -0.21
C ILE A 52 -8.10 -6.21 1.30
N SER A 53 -6.99 -6.37 2.01
CA SER A 53 -6.90 -6.10 3.46
C SER A 53 -6.59 -4.64 3.75
N ASN A 54 -5.93 -3.92 2.83
CA ASN A 54 -5.63 -2.51 2.95
C ASN A 54 -6.64 -1.63 2.20
N PRO A 55 -7.11 -0.53 2.81
CA PRO A 55 -8.10 0.33 2.20
C PRO A 55 -7.49 1.24 1.15
N VAL A 56 -8.26 1.52 0.11
CA VAL A 56 -8.11 2.72 -0.73
C VAL A 56 -9.31 3.63 -0.52
N TYR A 57 -9.13 4.90 -0.84
CA TYR A 57 -10.12 5.93 -0.62
C TYR A 57 -10.60 6.54 -1.92
N ARG A 58 -11.88 6.88 -1.96
CA ARG A 58 -12.46 7.64 -3.06
C ARG A 58 -13.28 8.79 -2.52
N PHE A 59 -13.10 9.97 -3.09
CA PHE A 59 -13.92 11.14 -2.83
C PHE A 59 -14.91 11.31 -3.99
N ASP A 60 -16.21 11.32 -3.71
CA ASP A 60 -17.25 11.42 -4.74
C ASP A 60 -18.45 12.24 -4.25
N LEU A 61 -19.10 12.95 -5.18
CA LEU A 61 -20.31 13.74 -4.91
C LEU A 61 -21.56 12.86 -4.82
N THR A 62 -21.49 11.64 -5.36
CA THR A 62 -22.57 10.67 -5.27
C THR A 62 -22.83 10.33 -3.80
N PRO A 63 -24.10 10.38 -3.32
CA PRO A 63 -24.45 10.02 -1.95
C PRO A 63 -24.19 8.55 -1.61
N TYR A 64 -23.89 8.28 -0.33
CA TYR A 64 -23.51 6.94 0.12
C TYR A 64 -24.63 5.92 -0.08
N GLU A 65 -25.89 6.33 -0.03
CA GLU A 65 -27.03 5.44 -0.25
C GLU A 65 -27.01 4.82 -1.65
N SER A 66 -26.64 5.62 -2.65
CA SER A 66 -26.53 5.13 -4.03
C SER A 66 -25.30 4.25 -4.20
N VAL A 67 -24.17 4.64 -3.62
CA VAL A 67 -22.91 3.89 -3.75
C VAL A 67 -22.97 2.56 -3.00
N PHE A 68 -23.57 2.50 -1.81
CA PHE A 68 -23.73 1.26 -1.05
C PHE A 68 -24.70 0.27 -1.69
N ARG A 69 -25.69 0.77 -2.44
CA ARG A 69 -26.63 -0.07 -3.20
C ARG A 69 -26.02 -0.58 -4.51
N ASP A 70 -25.41 0.32 -5.28
CA ASP A 70 -25.06 0.06 -6.67
C ASP A 70 -23.56 -0.17 -6.90
N GLY A 71 -22.70 0.22 -5.96
CA GLY A 71 -21.26 0.32 -6.15
C GLY A 71 -20.87 1.50 -7.04
N PHE A 72 -19.58 1.59 -7.35
CA PHE A 72 -19.10 2.45 -8.42
C PHE A 72 -19.18 1.70 -9.75
N LYS A 73 -19.94 2.23 -10.71
CA LYS A 73 -20.08 1.63 -12.04
C LYS A 73 -19.50 2.53 -13.11
N GLY A 74 -18.73 1.93 -14.02
CA GLY A 74 -18.31 2.49 -15.30
C GLY A 74 -19.52 2.98 -16.07
N ARG A 75 -19.40 4.17 -16.66
CA ARG A 75 -20.35 4.60 -17.67
C ARG A 75 -19.86 4.05 -18.99
N PHE A 76 -20.64 3.14 -19.58
CA PHE A 76 -20.40 2.67 -20.93
C PHE A 76 -20.91 3.73 -21.90
N GLU A 77 -20.02 4.38 -22.62
CA GLU A 77 -20.43 5.22 -23.74
C GLU A 77 -20.38 4.38 -25.03
N MET A 78 -21.52 4.28 -25.72
CA MET A 78 -21.68 3.46 -26.93
C MET A 78 -20.82 3.92 -28.13
N ASN A 79 -20.14 5.07 -28.04
CA ASN A 79 -19.46 5.72 -29.18
C ASN A 79 -17.95 5.96 -29.01
N THR A 80 -17.34 5.69 -27.84
CA THR A 80 -15.90 5.88 -27.66
C THR A 80 -15.14 4.62 -28.12
N PRO A 81 -14.16 4.72 -29.06
CA PRO A 81 -13.39 3.56 -29.51
C PRO A 81 -12.61 2.89 -28.37
N ASN A 82 -12.52 1.55 -28.38
CA ASN A 82 -11.75 0.80 -27.37
C ASN A 82 -10.29 1.25 -27.24
N SER A 83 -9.69 1.74 -28.34
CA SER A 83 -8.33 2.30 -28.36
C SER A 83 -8.15 3.56 -27.51
N ILE A 84 -9.25 4.21 -27.12
CA ILE A 84 -9.30 5.34 -26.20
C ILE A 84 -9.87 4.88 -24.86
N TYR A 85 -11.00 4.17 -24.89
CA TYR A 85 -11.75 3.75 -23.69
C TYR A 85 -10.94 2.88 -22.72
N CYS A 86 -10.13 1.96 -23.24
CA CYS A 86 -9.30 1.04 -22.45
C CYS A 86 -7.84 1.48 -22.33
N ASN A 87 -7.50 2.68 -22.82
CA ASN A 87 -6.11 3.13 -22.87
C ASN A 87 -5.70 3.78 -21.55
N LEU A 88 -4.90 3.05 -20.77
CA LEU A 88 -4.43 3.47 -19.46
C LEU A 88 -3.51 4.69 -19.51
N GLU A 89 -2.69 4.80 -20.55
CA GLU A 89 -1.79 5.95 -20.76
C GLU A 89 -2.62 7.21 -21.09
N LEU A 90 -3.58 7.11 -22.01
CA LEU A 90 -4.50 8.22 -22.28
C LEU A 90 -5.32 8.61 -21.06
N TYR A 91 -5.75 7.63 -20.25
CA TYR A 91 -6.43 7.88 -18.99
C TYR A 91 -5.52 8.63 -17.99
N LEU A 92 -4.24 8.28 -17.90
CA LEU A 92 -3.30 9.00 -17.03
C LEU A 92 -3.13 10.46 -17.48
N HIS A 93 -3.03 10.70 -18.79
CA HIS A 93 -2.79 12.05 -19.33
C HIS A 93 -4.06 12.93 -19.39
N HIS A 94 -5.24 12.34 -19.58
CA HIS A 94 -6.46 13.07 -19.92
C HIS A 94 -7.69 12.65 -19.10
N GLY A 95 -7.58 11.59 -18.31
CA GLY A 95 -8.65 11.10 -17.45
C GLY A 95 -8.89 11.98 -16.24
N VAL A 96 -9.96 11.65 -15.52
CA VAL A 96 -10.25 12.30 -14.24
C VAL A 96 -9.39 11.68 -13.16
N MET A 97 -8.28 12.37 -12.91
CA MET A 97 -7.48 12.20 -11.70
C MET A 97 -8.37 12.35 -10.46
N PRO A 98 -7.97 11.80 -9.30
CA PRO A 98 -8.67 12.04 -8.02
C PRO A 98 -8.99 13.53 -7.84
N ALA A 99 -8.06 14.39 -8.27
CA ALA A 99 -8.10 15.85 -8.19
C ALA A 99 -9.27 16.53 -8.91
N THR A 100 -9.93 15.89 -9.89
CA THR A 100 -10.87 16.56 -10.80
C THR A 100 -12.29 16.03 -10.67
N ILE A 101 -12.92 16.25 -9.51
CA ILE A 101 -14.27 15.72 -9.19
C ILE A 101 -15.40 16.31 -10.05
N THR A 102 -15.15 17.42 -10.75
CA THR A 102 -16.23 18.25 -11.31
C THR A 102 -16.77 17.81 -12.66
N ARG A 103 -16.11 16.92 -13.41
CA ARG A 103 -16.64 16.39 -14.67
C ARG A 103 -16.00 15.03 -14.95
N ARG A 104 -16.74 13.92 -14.81
CA ARG A 104 -16.36 12.64 -15.43
C ARG A 104 -16.42 12.85 -16.96
N PRO A 105 -15.32 12.87 -17.74
CA PRO A 105 -15.44 12.54 -19.15
C PRO A 105 -15.80 11.06 -19.19
N ASP A 106 -16.91 10.74 -19.85
CA ASP A 106 -17.49 9.40 -19.96
C ASP A 106 -16.65 8.45 -20.86
N ASN A 107 -15.35 8.74 -21.02
CA ASN A 107 -14.52 8.25 -22.11
C ASN A 107 -13.52 7.17 -21.67
N TYR A 108 -13.48 6.79 -20.38
CA TYR A 108 -12.51 5.81 -19.87
C TYR A 108 -13.15 4.78 -18.94
N ILE A 109 -12.65 3.55 -19.01
CA ILE A 109 -13.13 2.40 -18.20
C ILE A 109 -12.62 2.41 -16.75
N PHE A 110 -11.66 3.28 -16.41
CA PHE A 110 -10.93 3.25 -15.14
C PHE A 110 -11.55 4.11 -14.04
N PHE A 111 -11.45 3.63 -12.80
CA PHE A 111 -11.89 4.29 -11.57
C PHE A 111 -10.71 4.64 -10.69
N SER A 112 -10.42 5.94 -10.58
CA SER A 112 -9.40 6.42 -9.66
C SER A 112 -9.80 6.29 -8.19
N THR A 113 -8.83 5.90 -7.37
CA THR A 113 -8.83 5.92 -5.91
C THR A 113 -7.45 6.38 -5.44
N THR A 114 -7.33 6.74 -4.17
CA THR A 114 -6.06 7.16 -3.55
C THR A 114 -5.75 6.29 -2.33
N LEU A 115 -4.47 6.02 -2.07
CA LEU A 115 -4.00 5.45 -0.80
C LEU A 115 -4.22 6.45 0.35
N SER A 116 -4.21 7.74 0.06
CA SER A 116 -4.20 8.77 1.08
C SER A 116 -5.58 9.07 1.63
N ARG A 117 -5.75 8.79 2.93
CA ARG A 117 -6.98 9.16 3.66
C ARG A 117 -7.10 10.66 3.89
N SER A 118 -5.98 11.37 3.92
CA SER A 118 -5.89 12.81 4.23
C SER A 118 -5.88 13.71 3.00
N TRP A 119 -5.76 13.13 1.81
CA TRP A 119 -5.84 13.87 0.56
C TRP A 119 -7.28 14.34 0.31
N PHE A 120 -7.47 15.61 -0.11
CA PHE A 120 -8.78 16.13 -0.50
C PHE A 120 -8.74 16.82 -1.88
N PRO A 121 -9.79 16.63 -2.68
CA PRO A 121 -9.93 17.24 -3.99
C PRO A 121 -10.05 18.76 -3.90
N ASN A 122 -9.32 19.47 -4.75
CA ASN A 122 -9.37 20.93 -4.83
C ASN A 122 -10.50 21.39 -5.75
N VAL A 123 -11.74 21.26 -5.29
CA VAL A 123 -12.94 21.71 -6.03
C VAL A 123 -13.71 22.78 -5.26
N ARG A 124 -14.65 23.45 -5.95
CA ARG A 124 -15.54 24.44 -5.33
C ARG A 124 -16.23 23.84 -4.10
N GLN A 125 -16.55 24.72 -3.14
CA GLN A 125 -17.20 24.33 -1.90
C GLN A 125 -18.41 23.42 -2.17
N ALA A 126 -18.30 22.16 -1.77
CA ALA A 126 -19.29 21.12 -1.98
C ALA A 126 -19.32 20.17 -0.78
N ARG A 127 -20.50 19.57 -0.54
CA ARG A 127 -20.58 18.35 0.27
C ARG A 127 -20.01 17.21 -0.56
N ILE A 128 -19.13 16.43 0.05
CA ILE A 128 -18.50 15.28 -0.58
C ILE A 128 -18.49 14.11 0.39
N TYR A 129 -18.51 12.90 -0.16
CA TYR A 129 -18.36 11.69 0.62
C TYR A 129 -17.00 11.07 0.35
N ARG A 130 -16.28 10.73 1.42
CA ARG A 130 -15.12 9.83 1.35
C ARG A 130 -15.59 8.41 1.58
N TYR A 131 -15.24 7.52 0.67
CA TYR A 131 -15.50 6.09 0.72
C TYR A 131 -14.23 5.35 1.07
N GLU A 132 -14.34 4.40 1.99
CA GLU A 132 -13.29 3.45 2.35
C GLU A 132 -13.56 2.11 1.66
N ILE A 133 -12.59 1.64 0.89
CA ILE A 133 -12.77 0.56 -0.09
C ILE A 133 -11.71 -0.52 0.09
N TYR A 134 -12.15 -1.76 0.23
CA TYR A 134 -11.33 -2.97 0.35
C TYR A 134 -11.62 -3.88 -0.85
N ALA A 135 -11.11 -3.49 -2.02
CA ALA A 135 -11.37 -4.19 -3.28
C ALA A 135 -10.12 -4.96 -3.74
N PRO A 136 -10.24 -6.16 -4.33
CA PRO A 136 -9.11 -6.92 -4.85
C PRO A 136 -8.51 -6.26 -6.10
N GLY A 137 -7.20 -6.47 -6.32
CA GLY A 137 -6.46 -5.91 -7.44
C GLY A 137 -6.20 -4.41 -7.29
N GLY A 138 -6.51 -3.67 -8.35
CA GLY A 138 -6.16 -2.24 -8.45
C GLY A 138 -4.76 -2.07 -9.05
N ILE A 139 -4.68 -1.23 -10.07
CA ILE A 139 -3.47 -0.91 -10.81
C ILE A 139 -2.75 0.22 -10.10
N TRP A 140 -1.47 0.02 -9.79
CA TRP A 140 -0.60 1.06 -9.26
C TRP A 140 -0.06 1.88 -10.43
N LEU A 141 -0.66 3.04 -10.69
CA LEU A 141 -0.33 3.82 -11.89
C LEU A 141 1.12 4.26 -11.87
N ALA A 142 1.59 4.81 -10.75
CA ALA A 142 2.97 5.25 -10.60
C ALA A 142 3.97 4.13 -10.91
N GLN A 143 3.70 2.89 -10.49
CA GLN A 143 4.61 1.76 -10.69
C GLN A 143 4.54 1.19 -12.12
N THR A 144 3.34 1.19 -12.71
CA THR A 144 3.12 0.74 -14.09
C THR A 144 3.88 1.62 -15.09
N PHE A 145 3.89 2.94 -14.88
CA PHE A 145 4.50 3.89 -15.84
C PHE A 145 5.91 4.34 -15.48
N ARG A 146 6.48 3.91 -14.34
CA ARG A 146 7.79 4.34 -13.85
C ARG A 146 8.95 4.09 -14.82
N GLN A 147 8.85 3.07 -15.68
CA GLN A 147 9.89 2.68 -16.65
C GLN A 147 9.65 3.20 -18.08
N CYS A 148 8.49 3.82 -18.36
CA CYS A 148 8.24 4.45 -19.65
C CYS A 148 8.96 5.81 -19.69
N GLU A 149 10.22 5.81 -20.12
CA GLU A 149 11.09 6.99 -20.32
C GLU A 149 10.55 8.05 -21.31
N THR A 150 9.31 7.94 -21.80
CA THR A 150 8.80 8.73 -22.92
C THR A 150 8.05 10.00 -22.54
N SER A 151 7.88 10.35 -21.25
CA SER A 151 7.23 11.62 -20.90
C SER A 151 7.81 12.28 -19.64
N PRO A 152 8.84 13.15 -19.77
CA PRO A 152 9.35 13.96 -18.67
C PRO A 152 8.33 14.96 -18.08
N ASP A 153 7.13 15.07 -18.66
CA ASP A 153 6.08 16.01 -18.25
C ASP A 153 4.99 15.40 -17.37
N VAL A 154 5.05 14.11 -17.01
CA VAL A 154 4.03 13.46 -16.18
C VAL A 154 4.50 13.34 -14.73
N SER A 155 4.00 14.22 -13.87
CA SER A 155 4.05 13.99 -12.42
C SER A 155 3.16 12.80 -12.07
N LEU A 156 3.76 11.66 -11.76
CA LEU A 156 3.06 10.47 -11.30
C LEU A 156 2.66 10.64 -9.83
N TYR A 157 1.37 10.45 -9.54
CA TYR A 157 0.86 10.43 -8.17
C TYR A 157 1.11 9.04 -7.57
N GLU A 158 2.04 8.96 -6.61
CA GLU A 158 2.43 7.70 -5.95
C GLU A 158 1.26 7.04 -5.19
N ASP A 159 0.23 7.81 -4.85
CA ASP A 159 -0.96 7.39 -4.15
C ASP A 159 -2.11 6.93 -5.05
N GLU A 160 -2.03 7.07 -6.38
CA GLU A 160 -3.16 6.72 -7.26
C GLU A 160 -3.24 5.20 -7.54
N VAL A 161 -4.41 4.64 -7.27
CA VAL A 161 -4.78 3.26 -7.60
C VAL A 161 -6.03 3.25 -8.48
N ALA A 162 -5.92 2.67 -9.67
CA ALA A 162 -7.02 2.60 -10.64
C ALA A 162 -7.68 1.21 -10.68
N PHE A 163 -9.00 1.16 -10.72
CA PHE A 163 -9.77 -0.08 -10.93
C PHE A 163 -10.44 -0.11 -12.29
N LEU A 164 -10.52 -1.29 -12.90
CA LEU A 164 -11.19 -1.49 -14.18
C LEU A 164 -12.71 -1.65 -13.99
N VAL A 165 -13.52 -1.03 -14.85
CA VAL A 165 -15.00 -1.14 -14.94
C VAL A 165 -15.78 -0.59 -13.75
N GLY A 166 -15.25 -0.67 -12.53
CA GLY A 166 -15.96 -0.24 -11.34
C GLY A 166 -15.55 -1.00 -10.09
N ILE A 167 -16.30 -0.74 -9.01
CA ILE A 167 -16.11 -1.34 -7.70
C ILE A 167 -17.47 -1.76 -7.16
N ALA A 168 -17.66 -3.05 -6.93
CA ALA A 168 -18.89 -3.63 -6.42
C ALA A 168 -19.15 -3.15 -4.98
N PRO A 169 -20.43 -2.98 -4.58
CA PRO A 169 -20.78 -2.45 -3.27
C PRO A 169 -20.25 -3.29 -2.10
N GLN A 170 -20.06 -4.60 -2.31
CA GLN A 170 -19.54 -5.52 -1.28
C GLN A 170 -18.10 -5.22 -0.84
N TYR A 171 -17.34 -4.45 -1.63
CA TYR A 171 -15.97 -4.04 -1.30
C TYR A 171 -15.91 -2.61 -0.70
N ILE A 172 -17.05 -1.93 -0.57
CA ILE A 172 -17.13 -0.57 -0.04
C ILE A 172 -17.61 -0.67 1.40
N ARG A 173 -16.72 -0.44 2.38
CA ARG A 173 -17.03 -0.65 3.80
C ARG A 173 -17.84 0.51 4.37
N SER A 174 -17.32 1.72 4.18
CA SER A 174 -17.83 2.88 4.91
C SER A 174 -17.81 4.16 4.09
N ALA A 175 -18.56 5.15 4.57
CA ALA A 175 -18.58 6.49 4.01
C ALA A 175 -18.61 7.56 5.12
N GLN A 176 -17.99 8.71 4.85
CA GLN A 176 -17.99 9.88 5.74
C GLN A 176 -18.23 11.16 4.95
N ALA A 177 -19.04 12.06 5.51
CA ALA A 177 -19.38 13.32 4.86
C ALA A 177 -18.40 14.44 5.26
N PHE A 178 -17.87 15.12 4.25
CA PHE A 178 -17.00 16.28 4.39
C PHE A 178 -17.58 17.47 3.62
N ARG A 179 -17.23 18.67 4.08
CA ARG A 179 -17.38 19.92 3.34
C ARG A 179 -16.01 20.33 2.84
N LEU A 180 -15.88 20.45 1.53
CA LEU A 180 -14.67 20.99 0.93
C LEU A 180 -14.61 22.49 1.14
N ILE A 181 -13.46 22.95 1.59
CA ILE A 181 -13.12 24.35 1.76
C ILE A 181 -12.01 24.64 0.75
N PRO A 182 -12.15 25.67 -0.11
CA PRO A 182 -11.09 26.06 -1.02
C PRO A 182 -9.81 26.41 -0.23
N GLY A 183 -8.70 25.75 -0.55
CA GLY A 183 -7.39 26.04 0.01
C GLY A 183 -6.46 26.63 -1.06
N ARG A 184 -5.40 27.34 -0.63
CA ARG A 184 -4.38 27.87 -1.55
C ARG A 184 -3.55 26.77 -2.24
N ASN A 185 -3.33 25.63 -1.57
CA ASN A 185 -2.41 24.56 -2.01
C ASN A 185 -3.03 23.14 -1.96
N GLY A 186 -4.34 23.02 -2.18
CA GLY A 186 -5.07 21.74 -2.08
C GLY A 186 -6.45 21.91 -1.46
N GLY A 187 -7.33 20.93 -1.64
CA GLY A 187 -8.61 20.92 -0.94
C GLY A 187 -8.40 20.72 0.56
N LEU A 188 -9.20 21.39 1.39
CA LEU A 188 -9.32 21.05 2.81
C LEU A 188 -10.70 20.45 3.06
N GLY A 189 -10.77 19.24 3.59
CA GLY A 189 -12.03 18.66 4.04
C GLY A 189 -12.30 18.97 5.49
N LYS A 190 -13.38 19.70 5.76
CA LYS A 190 -13.93 19.79 7.11
C LYS A 190 -14.99 18.72 7.28
N ARG A 191 -14.85 17.83 8.27
CA ARG A 191 -15.87 16.86 8.63
C ARG A 191 -17.21 17.57 8.89
N LEU A 192 -18.29 17.08 8.30
CA LEU A 192 -19.63 17.63 8.50
C LEU A 192 -20.29 17.08 9.75
N GLU A 193 -20.01 15.82 10.06
CA GLU A 193 -20.68 15.04 11.09
C GLU A 193 -19.74 13.96 11.63
N ASP A 194 -19.85 13.66 12.92
CA ASP A 194 -19.06 12.63 13.59
C ASP A 194 -19.67 11.23 13.36
N VAL A 195 -20.13 10.97 12.13
CA VAL A 195 -20.82 9.75 11.73
C VAL A 195 -19.97 8.98 10.73
N LEU A 196 -19.87 7.67 10.98
CA LEU A 196 -19.33 6.69 10.05
C LEU A 196 -20.50 5.85 9.54
N TYR A 197 -20.87 6.04 8.27
CA TYR A 197 -21.90 5.23 7.63
C TYR A 197 -21.30 3.88 7.23
N ILE A 198 -21.79 2.79 7.81
CA ILE A 198 -21.34 1.42 7.53
C ILE A 198 -22.28 0.76 6.53
N ASN A 199 -21.73 0.28 5.42
CA ASN A 199 -22.47 -0.44 4.40
C ASN A 199 -22.79 -1.87 4.85
N ARG A 200 -24.06 -2.21 5.06
CA ARG A 200 -24.47 -3.58 5.42
C ARG A 200 -24.22 -4.62 4.33
N ASN A 201 -23.98 -4.18 3.09
CA ASN A 201 -23.61 -5.05 1.98
C ASN A 201 -22.12 -5.39 1.97
N PHE A 202 -21.30 -4.76 2.82
CA PHE A 202 -19.86 -5.01 2.89
C PHE A 202 -19.58 -6.45 3.27
N ASN A 203 -18.89 -7.15 2.39
CA ASN A 203 -18.45 -8.51 2.57
C ASN A 203 -17.26 -8.77 1.63
N PRO A 204 -16.02 -8.42 2.03
CA PRO A 204 -14.83 -8.58 1.20
C PRO A 204 -14.36 -10.04 1.15
N GLN A 205 -15.22 -11.03 1.42
CA GLN A 205 -14.85 -12.44 1.47
C GLN A 205 -14.03 -12.87 0.24
N SER A 206 -12.98 -13.62 0.50
CA SER A 206 -12.28 -14.40 -0.53
C SER A 206 -12.95 -15.76 -0.66
N HIS A 207 -12.70 -16.46 -1.76
CA HIS A 207 -12.99 -17.89 -1.84
C HIS A 207 -11.69 -18.71 -1.64
N PRO A 208 -11.70 -19.84 -0.90
CA PRO A 208 -12.83 -20.33 -0.10
C PRO A 208 -13.25 -19.32 0.97
N PRO A 209 -14.54 -19.27 1.36
CA PRO A 209 -15.06 -18.30 2.32
C PRO A 209 -14.22 -18.29 3.59
N ARG A 210 -13.59 -17.14 3.85
CA ARG A 210 -12.89 -16.85 5.09
C ARG A 210 -13.04 -15.36 5.40
N ASP A 211 -13.06 -15.06 6.69
CA ASP A 211 -13.01 -13.68 7.13
C ASP A 211 -11.62 -13.12 6.85
N ILE A 212 -11.56 -12.02 6.12
CA ILE A 212 -10.31 -11.34 5.79
C ILE A 212 -10.09 -10.28 6.87
N PRO A 213 -8.96 -10.28 7.58
CA PRO A 213 -8.67 -9.20 8.51
C PRO A 213 -8.40 -7.92 7.71
N ILE A 214 -9.33 -6.97 7.76
CA ILE A 214 -9.09 -5.63 7.20
C ILE A 214 -8.22 -4.82 8.15
N MET A 215 -7.33 -4.01 7.59
CA MET A 215 -6.34 -3.25 8.33
C MET A 215 -6.76 -1.78 8.43
N HIS A 216 -6.50 -1.21 9.60
CA HIS A 216 -6.72 0.21 9.93
C HIS A 216 -8.11 0.76 9.59
N PRO A 217 -9.20 0.01 9.88
CA PRO A 217 -10.55 0.51 9.64
C PRO A 217 -10.72 1.86 10.32
N ILE A 218 -11.21 2.85 9.58
CA ILE A 218 -11.50 4.17 10.15
C ILE A 218 -12.57 3.99 11.24
N MET A 219 -12.26 4.43 12.46
CA MET A 219 -13.16 4.38 13.62
C MET A 219 -13.04 5.62 14.52
N GLU A 220 -11.96 6.37 14.41
CA GLU A 220 -11.67 7.51 15.29
C GLU A 220 -11.36 8.78 14.52
N TYR A 221 -11.49 9.92 15.18
CA TYR A 221 -11.10 11.23 14.69
C TYR A 221 -10.43 12.08 15.76
N ILE A 222 -9.69 13.10 15.35
CA ILE A 222 -9.14 14.13 16.24
C ILE A 222 -10.14 15.28 16.35
N ASP A 223 -10.61 15.56 17.57
CA ASP A 223 -11.52 16.68 17.85
C ASP A 223 -10.77 18.03 17.91
N TYR A 224 -11.51 19.13 18.08
CA TYR A 224 -10.95 20.48 18.16
C TYR A 224 -10.07 20.73 19.40
N ASN A 225 -10.09 19.82 20.38
CA ASN A 225 -9.21 19.86 21.56
C ASN A 225 -7.97 18.96 21.38
N ASN A 226 -7.72 18.48 20.16
CA ASN A 226 -6.64 17.55 19.85
C ASN A 226 -6.76 16.21 20.61
N GLN A 227 -7.99 15.78 20.91
CA GLN A 227 -8.27 14.50 21.55
C GLN A 227 -8.84 13.52 20.54
N THR A 228 -8.38 12.27 20.62
CA THR A 228 -8.95 11.18 19.82
C THR A 228 -10.34 10.82 20.35
N ARG A 229 -11.32 10.76 19.44
CA ARG A 229 -12.72 10.45 19.71
C ARG A 229 -13.22 9.36 18.77
N PRO A 230 -14.09 8.44 19.24
CA PRO A 230 -14.74 7.48 18.36
C PRO A 230 -15.76 8.17 17.46
N LEU A 231 -15.88 7.69 16.23
CA LEU A 231 -16.97 8.04 15.32
C LEU A 231 -18.24 7.29 15.71
N ARG A 232 -19.40 7.93 15.56
CA ARG A 232 -20.69 7.29 15.75
C ARG A 232 -21.01 6.43 14.53
N ILE A 233 -21.14 5.12 14.74
CA ILE A 233 -21.50 4.17 13.68
C ILE A 233 -23.00 4.29 13.35
N GLN A 234 -23.32 4.34 12.05
CA GLN A 234 -24.69 4.22 11.53
C GLN A 234 -24.72 3.21 10.38
N TYR A 235 -25.51 2.15 10.51
CA TYR A 235 -25.64 1.12 9.48
C TYR A 235 -26.58 1.56 8.36
N VAL A 236 -26.21 1.27 7.11
CA VAL A 236 -26.97 1.64 5.91
C VAL A 236 -27.08 0.43 4.96
N PRO A 237 -28.29 0.06 4.52
CA PRO A 237 -29.60 0.58 4.97
C PRO A 237 -29.86 0.30 6.47
N GLU A 238 -30.71 1.11 7.10
CA GLU A 238 -31.03 0.97 8.53
C GLU A 238 -31.70 -0.37 8.83
N GLU A 239 -32.64 -0.77 7.97
CA GLU A 239 -33.28 -2.07 7.97
C GLU A 239 -32.74 -2.92 6.81
N ILE A 240 -32.50 -4.21 7.08
CA ILE A 240 -32.27 -5.19 6.02
C ILE A 240 -33.63 -5.45 5.39
N GLU A 241 -34.05 -4.63 4.43
CA GLU A 241 -35.14 -5.03 3.56
C GLU A 241 -34.79 -6.41 3.00
N SER A 242 -35.76 -7.31 3.04
CA SER A 242 -35.73 -8.72 2.67
C SER A 242 -35.41 -8.96 1.19
N MET A 243 -34.34 -8.35 0.69
CA MET A 243 -34.07 -8.14 -0.73
C MET A 243 -32.87 -8.92 -1.24
N TRP A 244 -32.32 -9.86 -0.46
CA TRP A 244 -31.27 -10.77 -0.92
C TRP A 244 -31.73 -12.23 -0.90
N PRO A 245 -32.23 -12.78 -2.03
CA PRO A 245 -32.47 -14.21 -2.20
C PRO A 245 -31.21 -15.07 -1.94
N TYR A 246 -30.02 -14.50 -2.10
CA TYR A 246 -28.73 -15.20 -1.95
C TYR A 246 -28.32 -15.47 -0.49
N ARG A 247 -28.74 -14.65 0.50
CA ARG A 247 -28.50 -14.95 1.92
C ARG A 247 -29.21 -16.24 2.37
N ARG A 248 -30.32 -16.61 1.71
CA ARG A 248 -31.06 -17.86 2.00
C ARG A 248 -30.33 -19.12 1.55
N SER A 249 -29.49 -19.08 0.52
CA SER A 249 -28.80 -20.27 0.00
C SER A 249 -27.52 -20.65 0.76
N LEU A 250 -26.99 -19.75 1.59
CA LEU A 250 -25.79 -19.98 2.41
C LEU A 250 -26.09 -20.48 3.83
N GLY A 251 -27.36 -20.58 4.22
CA GLY A 251 -27.75 -21.09 5.55
C GLY A 251 -27.31 -20.21 6.74
N THR A 252 -26.73 -19.02 6.49
CA THR A 252 -26.30 -18.09 7.52
C THR A 252 -27.40 -17.09 7.84
N THR A 253 -28.18 -17.39 8.87
CA THR A 253 -29.26 -16.55 9.38
C THR A 253 -28.79 -15.32 10.16
N ASN A 254 -27.49 -15.01 10.22
CA ASN A 254 -26.95 -14.10 11.23
C ASN A 254 -26.17 -12.92 10.61
N ASP A 255 -26.33 -11.73 11.19
CA ASP A 255 -25.57 -10.49 10.90
C ASP A 255 -24.08 -10.54 11.33
N VAL A 256 -23.56 -11.73 11.61
CA VAL A 256 -22.21 -11.98 12.15
C VAL A 256 -21.08 -11.42 11.25
N PRO A 257 -21.13 -11.52 9.90
CA PRO A 257 -20.07 -10.94 9.07
C PRO A 257 -19.99 -9.41 9.19
N ILE A 258 -21.13 -8.71 9.27
CA ILE A 258 -21.11 -7.24 9.34
C ILE A 258 -20.66 -6.73 10.71
N GLU A 259 -21.02 -7.40 11.80
CA GLU A 259 -20.51 -7.07 13.14
C GLU A 259 -19.00 -7.21 13.23
N TYR A 260 -18.46 -8.28 12.63
CA TYR A 260 -17.00 -8.48 12.52
C TYR A 260 -16.35 -7.31 11.78
N TYR A 261 -16.81 -6.95 10.58
CA TYR A 261 -16.18 -5.88 9.78
C TYR A 261 -16.49 -4.44 10.24
N ALA A 262 -17.57 -4.23 10.98
CA ALA A 262 -17.93 -2.92 11.53
C ALA A 262 -17.06 -2.59 12.75
N GLU A 263 -17.01 -3.52 13.72
CA GLU A 263 -16.37 -3.28 15.02
C GLU A 263 -15.39 -4.39 15.41
N GLY A 264 -15.71 -5.66 15.14
CA GLY A 264 -14.91 -6.81 15.58
C GLY A 264 -13.44 -6.78 15.12
N VAL A 265 -13.19 -6.33 13.90
CA VAL A 265 -11.85 -6.18 13.31
C VAL A 265 -10.97 -5.19 14.07
N ALA A 266 -11.55 -4.26 14.86
CA ALA A 266 -10.79 -3.31 15.67
C ALA A 266 -10.04 -3.98 16.83
N HIS A 267 -10.48 -5.18 17.23
CA HIS A 267 -9.88 -5.96 18.32
C HIS A 267 -8.71 -6.84 17.86
N ILE A 268 -8.37 -6.84 16.57
CA ILE A 268 -7.20 -7.56 16.07
C ILE A 268 -5.94 -6.92 16.67
N ALA A 269 -5.22 -7.70 17.47
CA ALA A 269 -3.95 -7.32 18.07
C ALA A 269 -2.83 -7.37 17.02
N SER A 270 -2.11 -6.27 16.87
CA SER A 270 -0.88 -6.23 16.05
C SER A 270 0.32 -6.01 16.95
N TYR A 271 1.43 -6.65 16.60
CA TYR A 271 2.70 -6.49 17.28
C TYR A 271 3.70 -5.77 16.37
N ILE A 272 4.98 -6.06 16.49
CA ILE A 272 6.02 -5.44 15.67
C ILE A 272 5.93 -6.00 14.25
N ASP A 273 5.71 -5.13 13.27
CA ASP A 273 5.68 -5.49 11.85
C ASP A 273 7.09 -5.38 11.23
N SER A 274 7.92 -4.45 11.70
CA SER A 274 9.26 -4.25 11.16
C SER A 274 10.16 -3.49 12.12
N ALA A 275 11.47 -3.64 11.99
CA ALA A 275 12.41 -2.86 12.76
C ALA A 275 13.75 -2.67 12.03
N PHE A 276 14.41 -1.55 12.28
CA PHE A 276 15.81 -1.39 11.90
C PHE A 276 16.61 -0.61 12.94
N ARG A 277 17.89 -0.96 13.04
CA ARG A 277 18.85 -0.34 13.94
C ARG A 277 19.16 1.10 13.49
N SER A 278 19.03 2.06 14.39
CA SER A 278 19.50 3.44 14.20
C SER A 278 21.03 3.48 14.23
N THR A 279 21.61 4.58 13.82
CA THR A 279 23.08 4.74 13.85
C THR A 279 23.59 5.33 15.15
N TYR A 280 22.66 5.79 15.99
CA TYR A 280 22.92 6.06 17.39
C TYR A 280 22.89 4.77 18.20
N TRP A 281 23.91 4.61 19.04
CA TRP A 281 24.13 3.41 19.82
C TRP A 281 22.90 3.04 20.67
N ASN A 282 22.51 1.76 20.59
CA ASN A 282 21.34 1.20 21.26
C ASN A 282 19.99 1.78 20.86
N GLU A 283 19.90 2.57 19.79
CA GLU A 283 18.62 3.07 19.28
C GLU A 283 18.07 2.16 18.16
N VAL A 284 16.77 1.89 18.17
CA VAL A 284 16.06 1.07 17.16
C VAL A 284 14.74 1.74 16.78
N TYR A 285 14.46 1.79 15.49
CA TYR A 285 13.15 2.16 14.97
C TYR A 285 12.30 0.90 14.89
N ILE A 286 11.14 0.90 15.53
CA ILE A 286 10.18 -0.21 15.53
C ILE A 286 8.90 0.30 14.87
N PHE A 287 8.46 -0.37 13.83
CA PHE A 287 7.25 -0.07 13.07
C PHE A 287 6.15 -1.05 13.46
N ILE A 288 5.00 -0.47 13.74
CA ILE A 288 3.77 -1.17 14.07
C ILE A 288 2.70 -0.44 13.30
N LYS A 289 2.16 -1.09 12.27
CA LYS A 289 1.15 -0.52 11.39
C LYS A 289 1.66 0.77 10.73
N GLU A 290 0.81 1.78 10.59
CA GLU A 290 1.16 3.11 10.07
C GLU A 290 1.94 4.00 11.06
N LYS A 291 2.40 3.42 12.18
CA LYS A 291 3.09 4.11 13.27
C LYS A 291 4.49 3.55 13.50
N TYR A 292 5.30 4.33 14.21
CA TYR A 292 6.59 3.87 14.70
C TYR A 292 6.88 4.41 16.10
N VAL A 293 7.80 3.74 16.78
CA VAL A 293 8.46 4.20 18.00
C VAL A 293 9.98 4.12 17.82
N LEU A 294 10.70 5.10 18.38
CA LEU A 294 12.15 5.04 18.52
C LEU A 294 12.47 4.61 19.95
N VAL A 295 13.19 3.52 20.11
CA VAL A 295 13.46 2.90 21.41
C VAL A 295 14.96 2.85 21.65
N ASN A 296 15.39 3.19 22.86
CA ASN A 296 16.67 2.71 23.36
C ASN A 296 16.46 1.33 23.95
N TYR A 297 16.94 0.28 23.28
CA TYR A 297 16.59 -1.11 23.64
C TYR A 297 17.51 -1.74 24.70
N ALA A 298 18.47 -0.97 25.25
CA ALA A 298 19.29 -1.33 26.41
C ALA A 298 19.75 -2.82 26.46
N PRO A 299 20.53 -3.29 25.46
CA PRO A 299 20.84 -4.71 25.29
C PRO A 299 21.40 -5.37 26.55
N GLY A 300 20.94 -6.59 26.83
CA GLY A 300 21.32 -7.34 28.03
C GLY A 300 20.62 -6.88 29.32
N SER A 301 19.65 -5.97 29.23
CA SER A 301 18.85 -5.48 30.36
C SER A 301 17.40 -5.21 29.94
N THR A 302 16.50 -5.02 30.91
CA THR A 302 15.10 -4.59 30.70
C THR A 302 14.90 -3.10 30.98
N ASN A 303 15.96 -2.30 30.86
CA ASN A 303 15.93 -0.84 31.07
C ASN A 303 15.69 -0.09 29.76
N ASP A 304 14.98 -0.72 28.82
CA ASP A 304 14.60 -0.09 27.56
C ASP A 304 13.68 1.11 27.82
N ARG A 305 13.72 2.08 26.90
CA ARG A 305 12.90 3.30 26.99
C ARG A 305 12.52 3.80 25.62
N ILE A 306 11.28 4.26 25.49
CA ILE A 306 10.84 5.02 24.32
C ILE A 306 11.53 6.39 24.35
N LEU A 307 12.23 6.70 23.27
CA LEU A 307 12.85 8.00 23.03
C LEU A 307 11.93 8.93 22.24
N ASN A 308 11.12 8.37 21.33
CA ASN A 308 10.17 9.12 20.52
C ASN A 308 9.00 8.24 20.05
N GLY A 309 7.84 8.84 19.79
CA GLY A 309 6.61 8.14 19.40
C GLY A 309 5.78 7.59 20.56
N PRO A 310 4.69 6.85 20.27
CA PRO A 310 4.26 6.43 18.93
C PRO A 310 3.77 7.59 18.07
N HIS A 311 4.25 7.67 16.83
CA HIS A 311 3.85 8.68 15.83
C HIS A 311 3.48 8.02 14.51
N TYR A 312 2.60 8.67 13.75
CA TYR A 312 2.35 8.29 12.36
C TYR A 312 3.62 8.48 11.52
N ILE A 313 3.88 7.53 10.64
CA ILE A 313 5.06 7.56 9.77
C ILE A 313 5.05 8.83 8.91
N GLY A 314 3.92 9.19 8.31
CA GLY A 314 3.79 10.40 7.49
C GLY A 314 4.09 11.71 8.23
N ASP A 315 3.80 11.77 9.53
CA ASP A 315 4.02 12.98 10.36
C ASP A 315 5.51 13.20 10.65
N SER A 316 6.23 12.10 10.89
CA SER A 316 7.66 12.15 11.27
C SER A 316 8.61 12.00 10.09
N PHE A 317 8.14 11.41 8.99
CA PHE A 317 8.85 11.25 7.73
C PHE A 317 8.04 11.88 6.60
N PRO A 318 8.00 13.23 6.49
CA PRO A 318 7.15 13.92 5.51
C PRO A 318 7.41 13.52 4.05
N PHE A 319 8.62 13.07 3.73
CA PHE A 319 9.00 12.58 2.40
C PHE A 319 8.36 11.22 2.03
N LEU A 320 7.72 10.54 2.97
CA LEU A 320 6.95 9.30 2.74
C LEU A 320 5.44 9.54 2.63
N VAL A 321 4.97 10.78 2.80
CA VAL A 321 3.55 11.12 2.68
C VAL A 321 3.00 10.74 1.31
N GLY A 322 1.79 10.17 1.28
CA GLY A 322 1.15 9.72 0.03
C GLY A 322 1.78 8.45 -0.55
N THR A 323 2.62 7.75 0.22
CA THR A 323 3.19 6.47 -0.19
C THR A 323 2.60 5.33 0.63
N ALA A 324 2.74 4.10 0.13
CA ALA A 324 2.37 2.88 0.87
C ALA A 324 3.02 2.81 2.25
N PHE A 325 4.27 3.27 2.38
CA PHE A 325 5.03 3.23 3.63
C PHE A 325 4.38 4.07 4.73
N ALA A 326 3.81 5.23 4.39
CA ALA A 326 3.12 6.09 5.36
C ALA A 326 1.65 5.71 5.59
N GLU A 327 0.94 5.26 4.54
CA GLU A 327 -0.50 5.02 4.61
C GLU A 327 -0.85 3.59 5.10
N TYR A 328 -0.03 2.60 4.74
CA TYR A 328 -0.19 1.19 5.14
C TYR A 328 0.80 0.75 6.21
N GLY A 329 1.94 1.42 6.31
CA GLY A 329 3.03 1.06 7.21
C GLY A 329 4.22 0.41 6.51
N ILE A 330 5.28 0.21 7.29
CA ILE A 330 6.50 -0.48 6.88
C ILE A 330 6.45 -1.90 7.46
N ASP A 331 6.42 -2.91 6.59
CA ASP A 331 6.21 -4.32 6.96
C ASP A 331 7.48 -5.19 6.93
N ALA A 332 8.57 -4.66 6.40
CA ALA A 332 9.92 -5.15 6.64
C ALA A 332 10.92 -4.02 6.46
N SER A 333 12.09 -4.11 7.08
CA SER A 333 13.16 -3.14 6.91
C SER A 333 14.47 -3.69 7.42
N PHE A 334 15.56 -3.08 6.98
CA PHE A 334 16.88 -3.28 7.56
C PHE A 334 17.72 -2.01 7.39
N GLY A 335 18.61 -1.78 8.37
CA GLY A 335 19.59 -0.71 8.27
C GLY A 335 20.63 -1.02 7.21
N SER A 336 21.40 -0.03 6.81
CA SER A 336 22.58 -0.24 5.98
C SER A 336 23.85 0.15 6.73
N HIS A 337 24.99 -0.33 6.23
CA HIS A 337 26.30 0.02 6.77
C HIS A 337 26.62 1.51 6.55
N SER A 338 25.83 2.21 5.73
CA SER A 338 25.82 3.68 5.65
C SER A 338 25.12 4.26 6.88
N SER A 339 25.75 5.24 7.52
CA SER A 339 25.40 5.69 8.86
C SER A 339 24.06 6.44 8.98
N VAL A 340 23.24 6.52 7.93
CA VAL A 340 21.92 7.17 7.94
C VAL A 340 20.93 6.57 6.93
N GLU A 341 21.25 5.43 6.31
CA GLU A 341 20.39 4.82 5.30
C GLU A 341 19.76 3.51 5.76
N ALA A 342 18.53 3.26 5.32
CA ALA A 342 17.81 2.01 5.53
C ALA A 342 17.07 1.62 4.25
N ILE A 343 16.78 0.32 4.10
CA ILE A 343 15.86 -0.18 3.08
C ILE A 343 14.56 -0.56 3.79
N ILE A 344 13.45 -0.04 3.28
CA ILE A 344 12.10 -0.24 3.83
C ILE A 344 11.19 -0.90 2.78
N PHE A 345 10.24 -1.69 3.26
CA PHE A 345 9.28 -2.44 2.44
C PHE A 345 7.84 -2.14 2.88
N SER A 346 6.91 -2.24 1.92
CA SER A 346 5.47 -2.20 2.15
C SER A 346 4.78 -3.00 1.03
N GLY A 347 4.32 -4.21 1.33
CA GLY A 347 3.85 -5.17 0.35
C GLY A 347 4.95 -5.52 -0.66
N ASN A 348 4.68 -5.36 -1.95
CA ASN A 348 5.67 -5.58 -3.02
C ASN A 348 6.54 -4.37 -3.33
N LEU A 349 6.40 -3.26 -2.59
CA LEU A 349 7.18 -2.04 -2.79
C LEU A 349 8.35 -1.96 -1.83
N CYS A 350 9.42 -1.30 -2.28
CA CYS A 350 10.56 -0.97 -1.46
C CYS A 350 11.19 0.36 -1.85
N ALA A 351 11.90 0.94 -0.90
CA ALA A 351 12.70 2.14 -1.09
C ALA A 351 13.96 2.09 -0.23
N ARG A 352 15.04 2.68 -0.72
CA ARG A 352 16.21 3.04 0.09
C ARG A 352 16.06 4.50 0.51
N ILE A 353 16.10 4.74 1.80
CA ILE A 353 15.85 6.04 2.39
C ILE A 353 17.06 6.51 3.17
N ASN A 354 17.25 7.82 3.24
CA ASN A 354 18.03 8.47 4.28
C ASN A 354 17.03 8.92 5.35
N PHE A 355 17.09 8.32 6.54
CA PHE A 355 16.14 8.59 7.61
C PHE A 355 16.53 9.76 8.51
N ALA A 356 17.69 10.39 8.26
CA ALA A 356 18.17 11.63 8.90
C ALA A 356 17.85 11.72 10.42
N PRO A 357 18.39 10.81 11.25
CA PRO A 357 17.94 10.64 12.61
C PRO A 357 18.03 11.93 13.43
N LYS A 358 17.03 12.13 14.31
CA LYS A 358 16.87 13.34 15.16
C LYS A 358 16.52 14.62 14.40
N THR A 359 16.22 14.52 13.11
CA THR A 359 15.74 15.63 12.27
C THR A 359 14.55 15.17 11.42
N THR A 360 13.92 16.11 10.71
CA THR A 360 12.88 15.82 9.70
C THR A 360 13.42 15.89 8.27
N GLY A 361 14.75 16.01 8.09
CA GLY A 361 15.40 16.24 6.80
C GLY A 361 15.70 14.98 5.98
N GLY A 362 14.98 13.88 6.25
CA GLY A 362 15.15 12.64 5.50
C GLY A 362 14.64 12.77 4.06
N TYR A 363 15.02 11.81 3.21
CA TYR A 363 14.64 11.78 1.81
C TYR A 363 14.75 10.36 1.25
N ILE A 364 14.09 10.11 0.11
CA ILE A 364 14.22 8.86 -0.65
C ILE A 364 15.52 8.94 -1.45
N VAL A 365 16.43 8.01 -1.19
CA VAL A 365 17.71 7.89 -1.91
C VAL A 365 17.49 7.16 -3.23
N GLU A 366 16.66 6.12 -3.22
CA GLU A 366 16.36 5.28 -4.39
C GLU A 366 15.00 4.58 -4.20
N GLY A 367 14.25 4.39 -5.27
CA GLY A 367 12.86 3.88 -5.20
C GLY A 367 11.85 5.02 -5.30
N ILE A 368 10.55 4.88 -5.12
CA ILE A 368 9.67 3.83 -4.60
C ILE A 368 9.35 2.85 -5.73
N THR A 369 9.79 1.61 -5.65
CA THR A 369 9.71 0.68 -6.79
C THR A 369 9.34 -0.72 -6.31
N THR A 370 8.97 -1.61 -7.22
CA THR A 370 8.70 -3.00 -6.81
C THR A 370 9.97 -3.72 -6.39
N ILE A 371 9.86 -4.74 -5.53
CA ILE A 371 11.00 -5.55 -5.07
C ILE A 371 11.75 -6.15 -6.25
N ARG A 372 11.05 -6.64 -7.28
CA ARG A 372 11.66 -7.18 -8.51
C ARG A 372 12.37 -6.15 -9.38
N GLN A 373 12.06 -4.86 -9.23
CA GLN A 373 12.75 -3.79 -9.93
C GLN A 373 14.01 -3.37 -9.15
N MET A 374 13.91 -3.23 -7.83
CA MET A 374 15.06 -2.93 -6.96
C MET A 374 16.09 -4.07 -6.93
N PHE A 375 15.59 -5.31 -6.85
CA PHE A 375 16.35 -6.55 -6.75
C PHE A 375 15.89 -7.56 -7.81
N PRO A 376 16.37 -7.45 -9.07
CA PRO A 376 15.91 -8.28 -10.19
C PRO A 376 16.03 -9.79 -9.99
N PHE A 377 16.97 -10.24 -9.17
CA PHE A 377 17.17 -11.65 -8.83
C PHE A 377 16.03 -12.25 -7.99
N PHE A 378 15.11 -11.45 -7.44
CA PHE A 378 13.91 -11.95 -6.75
C PHE A 378 12.75 -12.27 -7.69
N ARG A 379 12.82 -11.94 -8.99
CA ARG A 379 11.78 -12.26 -9.96
C ARG A 379 11.50 -13.77 -9.99
N GLY A 380 10.24 -14.15 -9.87
CA GLY A 380 9.77 -15.55 -9.82
C GLY A 380 10.02 -16.26 -8.49
N THR A 381 10.55 -15.57 -7.47
CA THR A 381 10.77 -16.13 -6.14
C THR A 381 9.66 -15.74 -5.18
N VAL A 382 9.62 -16.37 -3.99
CA VAL A 382 8.66 -16.01 -2.93
C VAL A 382 8.81 -14.56 -2.44
N PHE A 383 9.98 -13.95 -2.62
CA PHE A 383 10.32 -12.60 -2.16
C PHE A 383 9.82 -11.50 -3.11
N GLU A 384 9.42 -11.83 -4.35
CA GLU A 384 8.99 -10.82 -5.35
C GLU A 384 7.82 -9.95 -4.85
N LYS A 385 6.94 -10.53 -4.04
CA LYS A 385 5.65 -9.93 -3.66
C LYS A 385 5.61 -9.36 -2.26
N GLY A 386 6.68 -9.56 -1.48
CA GLY A 386 6.82 -9.04 -0.14
C GLY A 386 7.88 -9.76 0.67
N ILE A 387 8.33 -9.08 1.72
CA ILE A 387 9.31 -9.56 2.70
C ILE A 387 8.63 -9.54 4.06
N ASP A 388 8.81 -10.60 4.87
CA ASP A 388 8.19 -10.66 6.20
C ASP A 388 9.08 -10.03 7.28
N ALA A 389 10.40 -10.17 7.16
CA ALA A 389 11.36 -9.57 8.08
C ALA A 389 12.72 -9.41 7.39
N ALA A 390 13.56 -8.53 7.89
CA ALA A 390 14.94 -8.44 7.43
C ALA A 390 15.87 -7.94 8.53
N PHE A 391 17.16 -8.28 8.44
CA PHE A 391 18.19 -7.63 9.24
C PHE A 391 19.53 -7.57 8.52
N GLU A 392 20.34 -6.60 8.91
CA GLU A 392 21.68 -6.37 8.36
C GLU A 392 22.71 -7.38 8.90
N SER A 393 23.49 -7.98 8.01
CA SER A 393 24.62 -8.84 8.39
C SER A 393 25.80 -8.01 8.90
N THR A 394 26.66 -8.61 9.73
CA THR A 394 27.95 -7.99 10.08
C THR A 394 28.92 -7.91 8.89
N VAL A 395 28.68 -8.68 7.82
CA VAL A 395 29.44 -8.55 6.57
C VAL A 395 28.91 -7.34 5.80
N THR A 396 29.82 -6.44 5.42
CA THR A 396 29.46 -5.17 4.78
C THR A 396 28.68 -5.39 3.48
N GLY A 397 27.51 -4.76 3.40
CA GLY A 397 26.65 -4.85 2.23
C GLY A 397 25.75 -6.08 2.19
N GLU A 398 25.80 -6.95 3.19
CA GLU A 398 24.97 -8.14 3.25
C GLU A 398 23.76 -7.97 4.16
N ALA A 399 22.64 -8.59 3.79
CA ALA A 399 21.43 -8.62 4.60
C ALA A 399 20.69 -9.95 4.45
N TYR A 400 20.04 -10.37 5.53
CA TYR A 400 19.14 -11.52 5.57
C TYR A 400 17.70 -11.02 5.43
N LEU A 401 16.96 -11.56 4.46
CA LEU A 401 15.55 -11.26 4.22
C LEU A 401 14.75 -12.54 4.39
N PHE A 402 13.61 -12.50 5.08
CA PHE A 402 12.80 -13.66 5.41
C PHE A 402 11.44 -13.59 4.72
N LYS A 403 10.95 -14.73 4.24
CA LYS A 403 9.63 -14.87 3.64
C LYS A 403 9.10 -16.29 3.80
N GLY A 404 8.04 -16.44 4.60
CA GLY A 404 7.58 -17.74 5.05
C GLY A 404 8.74 -18.54 5.65
N SER A 405 8.86 -19.81 5.27
CA SER A 405 9.89 -20.71 5.79
C SER A 405 11.25 -20.57 5.08
N ASN A 406 11.44 -19.55 4.24
CA ASN A 406 12.68 -19.29 3.52
C ASN A 406 13.35 -17.99 3.97
N TYR A 407 14.66 -17.94 3.83
CA TYR A 407 15.42 -16.70 3.87
C TYR A 407 16.28 -16.54 2.60
N ALA A 408 16.58 -15.30 2.27
CA ALA A 408 17.56 -14.91 1.27
C ALA A 408 18.70 -14.17 1.95
N LEU A 409 19.94 -14.51 1.59
CA LEU A 409 21.12 -13.70 1.87
C LEU A 409 21.46 -12.95 0.59
N ILE A 410 21.54 -11.63 0.66
CA ILE A 410 21.81 -10.76 -0.49
C ILE A 410 23.01 -9.87 -0.22
N ASN A 411 23.66 -9.40 -1.27
CA ASN A 411 24.47 -8.19 -1.23
C ASN A 411 23.68 -7.02 -1.81
N TYR A 412 23.21 -6.10 -0.96
CA TYR A 412 22.31 -5.03 -1.39
C TYR A 412 23.04 -3.85 -2.08
N TYR A 413 24.36 -3.70 -1.90
CA TYR A 413 25.15 -2.72 -2.66
C TYR A 413 25.42 -3.18 -4.08
N LYS A 414 25.82 -4.44 -4.26
CA LYS A 414 26.08 -5.03 -5.58
C LYS A 414 24.82 -5.49 -6.30
N LYS A 415 23.68 -5.53 -5.59
CA LYS A 415 22.42 -6.11 -6.05
C LYS A 415 22.62 -7.56 -6.52
N GLU A 416 23.26 -8.37 -5.68
CA GLU A 416 23.54 -9.78 -5.93
C GLU A 416 22.81 -10.68 -4.94
N LEU A 417 22.32 -11.82 -5.43
CA LEU A 417 21.82 -12.90 -4.60
C LEU A 417 22.97 -13.82 -4.19
N ILE A 418 23.15 -14.02 -2.88
CA ILE A 418 24.15 -14.96 -2.35
C ILE A 418 23.52 -16.34 -2.16
N ALA A 419 22.35 -16.41 -1.52
CA ALA A 419 21.64 -17.68 -1.31
C ALA A 419 20.13 -17.45 -1.09
N ILE A 420 19.32 -18.45 -1.46
CA ILE A 420 17.95 -18.65 -0.95
C ILE A 420 17.92 -20.03 -0.32
N THR A 421 17.48 -20.13 0.93
CA THR A 421 17.56 -21.39 1.69
C THR A 421 16.42 -21.43 2.71
N PRO A 422 15.88 -22.62 3.05
CA PRO A 422 14.94 -22.75 4.16
C PRO A 422 15.57 -22.27 5.48
N ILE A 423 14.78 -21.61 6.32
CA ILE A 423 15.22 -21.11 7.64
C ILE A 423 15.80 -22.25 8.48
N ALA A 424 15.11 -23.40 8.52
CA ALA A 424 15.56 -24.62 9.20
C ALA A 424 16.93 -25.15 8.75
N VAL A 425 17.39 -24.80 7.55
CA VAL A 425 18.68 -25.25 7.02
C VAL A 425 19.79 -24.28 7.37
N GLY A 426 19.57 -22.97 7.15
CA GLY A 426 20.58 -21.94 7.47
C GLY A 426 20.72 -21.68 8.96
N PHE A 427 19.60 -21.59 9.67
CA PHE A 427 19.54 -21.31 11.10
C PHE A 427 19.08 -22.57 11.86
N GLN A 428 19.99 -23.54 11.99
CA GLN A 428 19.65 -24.85 12.60
C GLN A 428 19.15 -24.74 14.04
N CYS A 429 19.56 -23.70 14.77
CA CYS A 429 19.10 -23.41 16.12
C CYS A 429 17.62 -23.00 16.19
N LEU A 430 16.98 -22.68 15.06
CA LEU A 430 15.55 -22.33 14.98
C LEU A 430 14.66 -23.53 14.66
N ARG A 431 15.23 -24.73 14.41
CA ARG A 431 14.43 -25.94 14.16
C ARG A 431 13.53 -26.27 15.35
N ASP A 432 12.34 -26.74 15.05
CA ASP A 432 11.29 -27.10 16.00
C ASP A 432 10.86 -25.93 16.90
N SER A 433 11.21 -24.69 16.53
CA SER A 433 10.81 -23.46 17.21
C SER A 433 9.68 -22.76 16.46
N GLU A 434 9.01 -21.83 17.13
CA GLU A 434 7.99 -21.00 16.51
C GLU A 434 8.53 -20.11 15.36
N PHE A 435 9.85 -19.92 15.26
CA PHE A 435 10.51 -19.11 14.22
C PHE A 435 10.95 -19.92 12.99
N GLU A 436 10.78 -21.24 12.98
CA GLU A 436 11.19 -22.08 11.83
C GLU A 436 10.36 -21.77 10.57
N GLY A 437 9.05 -21.56 10.76
CA GLY A 437 8.08 -21.44 9.68
C GLY A 437 7.97 -20.04 9.07
N ASP A 438 8.33 -19.00 9.84
CA ASP A 438 8.29 -17.59 9.47
C ASP A 438 8.82 -16.71 10.61
N ILE A 439 9.25 -15.50 10.26
CA ILE A 439 9.70 -14.45 11.17
C ILE A 439 8.90 -13.20 10.85
N GLY A 440 8.28 -12.58 11.85
CA GLY A 440 7.37 -11.45 11.67
C GLY A 440 8.05 -10.08 11.63
N ALA A 441 9.19 -9.92 12.31
CA ALA A 441 10.07 -8.76 12.18
C ALA A 441 11.47 -9.12 12.68
N ALA A 442 12.48 -8.35 12.29
CA ALA A 442 13.84 -8.54 12.79
C ALA A 442 14.63 -7.23 12.79
N PHE A 443 15.68 -7.15 13.59
CA PHE A 443 16.74 -6.15 13.42
C PHE A 443 18.07 -6.63 13.98
N ALA A 444 19.17 -6.12 13.43
CA ALA A 444 20.52 -6.40 13.94
C ALA A 444 20.82 -5.54 15.17
N SER A 445 21.35 -6.13 16.23
CA SER A 445 21.80 -5.43 17.43
C SER A 445 23.02 -4.55 17.16
N HIS A 446 23.28 -3.58 18.02
CA HIS A 446 24.57 -2.89 18.09
C HIS A 446 25.67 -3.80 18.66
N ILE A 447 25.28 -4.81 19.44
CA ILE A 447 26.19 -5.87 19.83
C ILE A 447 26.50 -6.71 18.58
N CYS A 448 27.79 -6.90 18.32
CA CYS A 448 28.27 -7.58 17.13
C CYS A 448 27.70 -9.00 17.05
N LYS A 449 27.24 -9.39 15.85
CA LYS A 449 26.70 -10.72 15.54
C LYS A 449 25.45 -11.10 16.33
N GLU A 450 24.72 -10.13 16.85
CA GLU A 450 23.42 -10.35 17.48
C GLU A 450 22.28 -9.77 16.65
N ALA A 451 21.15 -10.44 16.61
CA ALA A 451 19.92 -9.97 15.98
C ALA A 451 18.71 -10.35 16.83
N TYR A 452 17.71 -9.48 16.88
CA TYR A 452 16.42 -9.78 17.50
C TYR A 452 15.46 -10.25 16.42
N LEU A 453 14.78 -11.37 16.65
CA LEU A 453 13.74 -11.90 15.78
C LEU A 453 12.42 -11.89 16.54
N PHE A 454 11.36 -11.39 15.90
CA PHE A 454 10.04 -11.20 16.51
C PHE A 454 8.98 -12.00 15.76
N LYS A 455 8.00 -12.51 16.48
CA LYS A 455 6.81 -13.16 15.94
C LYS A 455 5.64 -13.00 16.92
N GLY A 456 4.63 -12.19 16.55
CA GLY A 456 3.56 -11.83 17.48
C GLY A 456 4.11 -11.20 18.76
N ASN A 457 3.68 -11.68 19.93
CA ASN A 457 4.21 -11.21 21.21
C ASN A 457 5.55 -11.88 21.61
N ARG A 458 6.19 -12.66 20.74
CA ARG A 458 7.36 -13.48 21.08
C ARG A 458 8.60 -12.92 20.40
N TYR A 459 9.74 -13.02 21.08
CA TYR A 459 11.03 -12.71 20.49
C TYR A 459 12.13 -13.65 20.96
N ILE A 460 13.20 -13.72 20.17
CA ILE A 460 14.48 -14.33 20.53
C ILE A 460 15.64 -13.36 20.25
N LEU A 461 16.72 -13.52 20.99
CA LEU A 461 18.02 -12.93 20.68
C LEU A 461 18.89 -14.02 20.03
N LEU A 462 19.19 -13.83 18.75
CA LEU A 462 20.00 -14.73 17.95
C LEU A 462 21.45 -14.24 17.92
N HIS A 463 22.40 -15.14 18.13
CA HIS A 463 23.78 -14.95 17.70
C HIS A 463 23.97 -15.59 16.33
N PHE A 464 24.43 -14.81 15.34
CA PHE A 464 24.59 -15.28 13.96
C PHE A 464 26.05 -15.19 13.48
N THR A 465 26.43 -16.10 12.59
CA THR A 465 27.81 -16.33 12.15
C THR A 465 27.86 -16.38 10.62
N PRO A 466 27.94 -15.22 9.93
CA PRO A 466 27.92 -15.19 8.47
C PRO A 466 28.99 -16.10 7.85
N GLY A 467 28.56 -16.95 6.91
CA GLY A 467 29.43 -17.92 6.24
C GLY A 467 29.69 -19.23 7.02
N GLU A 468 29.16 -19.34 8.25
CA GLU A 468 29.23 -20.54 9.08
C GLU A 468 27.82 -21.00 9.49
N ASN A 469 27.67 -22.26 9.91
CA ASN A 469 26.42 -22.80 10.45
C ASN A 469 26.54 -23.02 11.97
N LYS A 470 26.95 -21.99 12.71
CA LYS A 470 27.16 -22.05 14.17
C LYS A 470 26.28 -21.06 14.94
N ASP A 471 25.18 -20.67 14.33
CA ASP A 471 24.21 -19.75 14.94
C ASP A 471 23.54 -20.40 16.15
N TYR A 472 23.25 -19.63 17.19
CA TYR A 472 22.59 -20.12 18.39
C TYR A 472 21.71 -19.05 19.02
N ILE A 473 20.68 -19.49 19.76
CA ILE A 473 19.80 -18.60 20.52
C ILE A 473 20.54 -18.21 21.80
N VAL A 474 20.81 -16.92 21.98
CA VAL A 474 21.41 -16.34 23.20
C VAL A 474 20.37 -16.27 24.31
N ASP A 475 19.16 -15.85 23.96
CA ASP A 475 18.06 -15.69 24.89
C ASP A 475 16.70 -15.84 24.18
N GLY A 476 15.69 -16.24 24.94
CA GLY A 476 14.35 -16.53 24.45
C GLY A 476 14.13 -18.01 24.05
N PRO A 477 12.92 -18.34 23.56
CA PRO A 477 11.83 -17.43 23.22
C PRO A 477 11.13 -16.86 24.47
N LYS A 478 10.87 -15.55 24.46
CA LYS A 478 10.27 -14.78 25.57
C LYS A 478 9.18 -13.85 25.05
N ASP A 479 8.26 -13.47 25.93
CA ASP A 479 7.24 -12.47 25.59
C ASP A 479 7.85 -11.07 25.52
N ILE A 480 7.47 -10.25 24.55
CA ILE A 480 7.92 -8.86 24.41
C ILE A 480 7.37 -8.06 25.60
N VAL A 481 6.04 -8.00 25.69
CA VAL A 481 5.30 -7.37 26.80
C VAL A 481 4.57 -8.42 27.64
N PRO A 482 4.38 -8.19 28.94
CA PRO A 482 4.72 -6.97 29.70
C PRO A 482 6.14 -6.93 30.28
N GLY A 483 6.95 -7.98 30.12
CA GLY A 483 8.13 -8.18 30.99
C GLY A 483 9.50 -7.80 30.42
N ASN A 484 9.79 -8.11 29.16
CA ASN A 484 11.17 -8.05 28.64
C ASN A 484 11.49 -6.74 27.91
N TRP A 485 10.46 -6.09 27.37
CA TRP A 485 10.50 -4.75 26.78
C TRP A 485 9.44 -3.87 27.47
N PRO A 486 9.58 -3.62 28.80
CA PRO A 486 8.58 -2.90 29.58
C PRO A 486 8.22 -1.52 29.02
N SER A 487 9.10 -0.84 28.27
CA SER A 487 8.73 0.45 27.68
C SER A 487 7.66 0.34 26.58
N LEU A 488 7.45 -0.85 26.03
CA LEU A 488 6.42 -1.14 25.05
C LEU A 488 5.10 -1.60 25.69
N ASP A 489 5.04 -1.80 27.01
CA ASP A 489 3.81 -2.13 27.76
C ASP A 489 2.89 -0.91 27.74
N GLY A 490 1.87 -0.94 26.88
CA GLY A 490 1.00 0.22 26.57
C GLY A 490 1.14 0.75 25.13
N VAL A 491 2.17 0.32 24.39
CA VAL A 491 2.24 0.45 22.93
C VAL A 491 1.77 -0.84 22.25
N LEU A 492 2.13 -2.00 22.84
CA LEU A 492 1.78 -3.33 22.34
C LEU A 492 0.78 -4.03 23.27
N PRO A 493 -0.14 -4.85 22.71
CA PRO A 493 -0.48 -4.91 21.29
C PRO A 493 -1.16 -3.64 20.80
N CYS A 494 -0.84 -3.22 19.58
CA CYS A 494 -1.50 -2.09 18.94
C CYS A 494 -2.87 -2.51 18.39
N ARG A 495 -3.93 -1.79 18.79
CA ARG A 495 -5.30 -2.03 18.31
C ARG A 495 -5.42 -1.72 16.82
N ASN A 496 -6.35 -2.38 16.14
CA ASN A 496 -6.59 -2.19 14.71
C ASN A 496 -7.60 -1.08 14.45
N ILE A 497 -7.24 0.14 14.87
CA ILE A 497 -8.11 1.31 14.80
C ILE A 497 -7.43 2.39 13.97
N GLY A 498 -8.08 2.81 12.89
CA GLY A 498 -7.63 3.89 12.01
C GLY A 498 -8.22 5.24 12.40
N LEU A 499 -7.39 6.28 12.29
CA LEU A 499 -7.84 7.66 12.24
C LEU A 499 -8.39 7.99 10.87
N ASP A 500 -9.40 8.85 10.86
CA ASP A 500 -10.04 9.26 9.65
C ASP A 500 -9.18 10.25 8.84
N VAL A 501 -8.55 11.24 9.47
CA VAL A 501 -7.61 12.19 8.86
C VAL A 501 -6.38 12.26 9.74
N ILE A 502 -5.23 11.98 9.14
CA ILE A 502 -3.92 12.16 9.75
C ILE A 502 -3.47 13.58 9.41
N GLY A 503 -3.10 14.34 10.43
CA GLY A 503 -2.84 15.77 10.30
C GLY A 503 -1.58 16.04 9.49
N PHE A 504 -1.67 16.92 8.48
CA PHE A 504 -0.52 17.68 8.01
C PHE A 504 -0.45 18.98 8.82
N PRO A 505 0.39 19.08 9.86
CA PRO A 505 0.72 20.37 10.42
C PRO A 505 1.47 21.15 9.33
N HIS A 506 0.72 22.02 8.66
CA HIS A 506 1.19 22.94 7.62
C HIS A 506 1.49 22.28 6.27
N GLY A 507 0.75 22.72 5.25
CA GLY A 507 1.21 22.58 3.88
C GLY A 507 2.60 23.20 3.77
N ASN A 508 3.59 22.37 3.51
CA ASN A 508 4.82 22.79 2.87
C ASN A 508 5.01 21.93 1.62
N PRO A 509 5.48 22.56 0.53
CA PRO A 509 5.45 22.01 -0.81
C PRO A 509 6.32 20.75 -0.91
N LEU A 510 5.99 19.91 -1.88
CA LEU A 510 6.98 19.05 -2.53
C LEU A 510 8.27 19.88 -2.72
N PRO A 511 9.45 19.40 -2.29
CA PRO A 511 10.67 20.11 -2.59
C PRO A 511 10.75 20.29 -4.11
N GLU A 512 10.76 21.55 -4.55
CA GLU A 512 11.12 21.87 -5.93
C GLU A 512 12.43 21.15 -6.21
N ALA A 513 12.46 20.41 -7.34
CA ALA A 513 13.69 19.88 -7.89
C ALA A 513 14.73 21.00 -7.84
N SER A 514 15.80 20.76 -7.08
CA SER A 514 16.86 21.72 -6.85
C SER A 514 17.31 22.33 -8.17
N ASN A 515 17.07 23.63 -8.33
CA ASN A 515 17.70 24.45 -9.35
C ASN A 515 19.22 24.35 -9.15
N HIS A 516 19.85 23.43 -9.88
CA HIS A 516 21.27 23.53 -10.16
C HIS A 516 21.48 24.79 -10.98
N GLY A 517 21.98 25.84 -10.32
CA GLY A 517 22.45 27.04 -10.98
C GLY A 517 23.52 26.67 -11.99
N ASN A 518 23.21 26.83 -13.27
CA ASN A 518 24.22 27.03 -14.29
C ASN A 518 24.50 28.54 -14.38
N PRO A 519 25.78 28.97 -14.29
CA PRO A 519 26.12 30.38 -14.35
C PRO A 519 25.82 30.95 -15.73
N MET A 520 25.32 32.20 -15.71
CA MET A 520 25.12 33.08 -16.85
C MET A 520 26.23 32.95 -17.90
N LEU A 521 25.83 32.78 -19.16
CA LEU A 521 26.54 33.39 -20.29
C LEU A 521 25.57 34.21 -21.14
N ASP A 522 26.14 35.33 -21.56
CA ASP A 522 25.60 36.60 -22.01
C ASP A 522 24.75 36.59 -23.29
N ALA A 523 24.15 37.75 -23.54
CA ALA A 523 23.09 38.09 -24.46
C ALA A 523 23.46 38.17 -25.97
N SER A 524 22.50 37.69 -26.80
CA SER A 524 21.95 38.35 -28.02
C SER A 524 22.85 38.48 -29.30
N PRO A 525 22.32 38.97 -30.44
CA PRO A 525 21.51 38.22 -31.43
C PRO A 525 21.99 38.44 -32.90
N HIS A 526 21.27 37.84 -33.86
CA HIS A 526 21.12 38.20 -35.30
C HIS A 526 21.44 37.08 -36.31
N GLY A 527 20.54 36.88 -37.29
CA GLY A 527 20.92 36.37 -38.61
C GLY A 527 19.90 35.54 -39.40
N ASN A 528 18.91 36.20 -40.00
CA ASN A 528 18.33 35.99 -41.35
C ASN A 528 17.77 34.62 -41.84
N LEU A 529 16.46 34.68 -42.14
CA LEU A 529 15.67 34.15 -43.28
C LEU A 529 16.41 33.41 -44.42
N VAL A 530 15.86 32.28 -44.89
CA VAL A 530 15.28 32.00 -46.25
C VAL A 530 14.46 30.67 -46.20
N PRO A 531 13.34 30.50 -46.95
CA PRO A 531 12.46 29.32 -46.91
C PRO A 531 12.63 28.35 -48.10
N ALA A 532 11.83 27.25 -48.06
CA ALA A 532 11.62 26.17 -49.04
C ALA A 532 12.59 24.97 -48.85
N GLU A 533 12.21 23.70 -48.96
CA GLU A 533 11.27 23.01 -49.86
C GLU A 533 10.77 21.69 -49.25
N HIS A 534 9.74 21.15 -49.89
CA HIS A 534 8.94 19.98 -49.55
C HIS A 534 9.45 18.72 -50.26
N VAL A 535 9.75 17.62 -49.55
CA VAL A 535 9.63 16.22 -50.03
C VAL A 535 9.35 15.31 -48.81
N PRO A 536 8.40 14.36 -48.89
CA PRO A 536 7.94 13.55 -47.76
C PRO A 536 8.74 12.25 -47.61
N ASP A 537 8.80 11.68 -46.41
CA ASP A 537 8.78 10.23 -46.29
C ASP A 537 8.28 9.74 -44.92
N GLU A 538 7.68 8.56 -44.98
CA GLU A 538 6.89 7.86 -43.97
C GLU A 538 7.71 7.28 -42.80
N SER A 539 6.97 6.71 -41.84
CA SER A 539 7.38 5.91 -40.66
C SER A 539 7.47 6.73 -39.35
N VAL A 540 6.77 6.44 -38.25
CA VAL A 540 6.12 5.22 -37.75
C VAL A 540 4.90 5.65 -36.92
N ILE A 541 3.69 5.50 -37.46
CA ILE A 541 2.46 5.45 -36.65
C ILE A 541 2.35 4.01 -36.16
N ARG A 542 2.76 3.72 -34.91
CA ARG A 542 2.42 2.45 -34.27
C ARG A 542 1.01 2.53 -33.68
N SER A 543 0.05 2.45 -34.58
CA SER A 543 -1.28 1.94 -34.29
C SER A 543 -1.14 0.43 -34.06
N ILE A 544 -1.36 -0.02 -32.83
CA ILE A 544 -1.50 -1.44 -32.51
C ILE A 544 -2.98 -1.73 -32.35
N HIS A 545 -3.62 -2.06 -33.47
CA HIS A 545 -4.83 -2.87 -33.47
C HIS A 545 -4.46 -4.27 -32.98
N GLY A 546 -4.97 -4.67 -31.82
CA GLY A 546 -4.78 -6.03 -31.31
C GLY A 546 -5.37 -6.26 -29.93
N CYS A 547 -6.61 -6.74 -29.92
CA CYS A 547 -7.25 -7.52 -28.85
C CYS A 547 -7.57 -6.85 -27.50
N MET A 548 -8.78 -6.31 -27.41
CA MET A 548 -9.67 -6.56 -26.26
C MET A 548 -11.08 -6.77 -26.83
N SER A 549 -11.38 -8.01 -27.17
CA SER A 549 -12.73 -8.45 -27.52
C SER A 549 -13.41 -8.93 -26.25
N PHE A 550 -13.92 -8.01 -25.43
CA PHE A 550 -14.89 -8.36 -24.39
C PHE A 550 -16.23 -8.60 -25.09
N LEU A 551 -16.50 -9.85 -25.47
CA LEU A 551 -17.85 -10.28 -25.81
C LEU A 551 -18.62 -10.35 -24.49
N PHE A 552 -19.43 -9.34 -24.20
CA PHE A 552 -20.50 -9.44 -23.20
C PHE A 552 -21.63 -10.29 -23.80
N PRO A 553 -21.93 -11.51 -23.31
CA PRO A 553 -23.19 -12.16 -23.64
C PRO A 553 -24.25 -11.70 -22.63
N HIS A 554 -25.32 -11.11 -23.14
CA HIS A 554 -26.64 -10.97 -22.53
C HIS A 554 -26.72 -10.88 -20.98
N LEU A 555 -26.58 -9.67 -20.46
CA LEU A 555 -27.19 -9.28 -19.18
C LEU A 555 -28.25 -8.21 -19.43
N PHE A 556 -29.37 -8.59 -20.04
CA PHE A 556 -30.67 -7.93 -19.91
C PHE A 556 -31.78 -8.92 -20.22
N ASN A 557 -32.76 -8.99 -19.33
CA ASN A 557 -34.10 -8.61 -19.75
C ASN A 557 -34.18 -7.08 -19.69
#